data_AF-A0A075AMT3-F1
#
_entry.id   AF-A0A075AMT3-F1
#
_cell.length_a   1.000
_cell.length_b   1.000
_cell.length_c   1.000
_cell.angle_alpha   90.00
_cell.angle_beta   90.00
_cell.angle_gamma   90.00
#
_symmetry.space_group_name_H-M   'P 1'
#
loop_
_entity.id
_entity.type
_entity.pdbx_description
1 polymer ?
#
loop_
_entity_poly.entity_id
_entity_poly.type
_entity_poly.pdbx_seq_one_letter_code
_entity_poly.pdbx_strand_id
1 'polypeptide(L)'
;MMVEYDDMVNVPKSRNTFCKGTKCRKHTLHKVTQYKTGKASLFAQGKRRYDRKQAGYGGQTKPVFHKKAKTTKKVVLRLECTSCKHKHQIALKRCKHFELGGEKKVKFSYLTLNILLIYETGSVKTDLTSKHLLAERNQGIELL
;
A
#
# COMPACT_ATOMS: atom_id res chain seq x y z
N MET A 1 -0.67 15.40 25.08
CA MET A 1 -1.31 14.37 24.23
C MET A 1 -0.73 14.48 22.82
N MET A 2 0.13 13.54 22.42
CA MET A 2 0.62 13.45 21.03
C MET A 2 -0.49 12.82 20.20
N VAL A 3 -1.15 13.60 19.36
CA VAL A 3 -2.02 13.05 18.31
C VAL A 3 -1.08 12.52 17.23
N GLU A 4 -0.79 11.22 17.24
CA GLU A 4 -0.07 10.57 16.14
C GLU A 4 -0.98 10.67 14.91
N TYR A 5 -0.71 11.67 14.06
CA TYR A 5 -1.27 11.70 12.71
C TYR A 5 -0.55 10.60 11.93
N ASP A 6 -1.12 9.39 11.90
CA ASP A 6 -0.57 8.29 11.11
C ASP A 6 -0.72 8.64 9.63
N ASP A 7 0.35 9.20 9.06
CA ASP A 7 0.45 9.56 7.66
C ASP A 7 0.47 8.27 6.82
N MET A 8 -0.72 7.77 6.50
CA MET A 8 -0.92 6.61 5.65
C MET A 8 -0.33 6.85 4.26
N VAL A 9 0.69 6.06 3.88
CA VAL A 9 1.33 6.15 2.57
C VAL A 9 0.61 5.23 1.58
N ASN A 10 -0.09 5.84 0.62
CA ASN A 10 -0.79 5.16 -0.47
C ASN A 10 -0.02 5.27 -1.79
N VAL A 11 0.20 4.14 -2.47
CA VAL A 11 0.81 4.09 -3.81
C VAL A 11 -0.13 3.39 -4.80
N PRO A 12 -0.36 3.94 -6.00
CA PRO A 12 -1.24 3.32 -6.98
C PRO A 12 -0.68 1.99 -7.52
N LYS A 13 -1.57 1.05 -7.85
CA LYS A 13 -1.23 -0.25 -8.45
C LYS A 13 -0.70 -0.13 -9.88
N SER A 14 -0.94 1.00 -10.54
CA SER A 14 -0.41 1.33 -11.86
C SER A 14 0.30 2.68 -11.84
N ARG A 15 1.44 2.79 -12.53
CA ARG A 15 2.21 4.03 -12.64
C ARG A 15 2.82 4.16 -14.03
N ASN A 16 2.69 5.32 -14.66
CA ASN A 16 3.44 5.61 -15.87
C ASN A 16 4.87 6.04 -15.48
N THR A 17 5.89 5.36 -16.00
CA THR A 17 7.29 5.68 -15.75
C THR A 17 8.18 5.20 -16.90
N PHE A 18 9.42 5.70 -16.94
CA PHE A 18 10.38 5.35 -17.97
C PHE A 18 10.79 3.88 -17.88
N CYS A 19 10.62 3.16 -18.99
CA CYS A 19 11.07 1.78 -19.09
C CYS A 19 12.49 1.70 -19.67
N LYS A 20 13.44 1.18 -18.88
CA LYS A 20 14.83 0.92 -19.31
C LYS A 20 14.97 -0.30 -20.23
N GLY A 21 13.88 -1.00 -20.52
CA GLY A 21 13.88 -2.15 -21.43
C GLY A 21 14.36 -1.73 -22.81
N THR A 22 15.27 -2.52 -23.40
CA THR A 22 15.88 -2.25 -24.71
C THR A 22 14.85 -2.02 -25.81
N LYS A 23 13.72 -2.73 -25.76
CA LYS A 23 12.61 -2.63 -26.71
C LYS A 23 11.68 -1.42 -26.50
N CYS A 24 11.68 -0.81 -25.30
CA CYS A 24 10.73 0.25 -24.98
C CYS A 24 11.39 1.63 -24.96
N ARG A 25 12.43 1.83 -24.13
CA ARG A 25 13.13 3.12 -23.93
C ARG A 25 12.20 4.36 -23.91
N LYS A 26 11.00 4.21 -23.36
CA LYS A 26 9.94 5.22 -23.32
C LYS A 26 9.10 5.08 -22.06
N HIS A 27 8.28 6.09 -21.79
CA HIS A 27 7.32 6.05 -20.68
C HIS A 27 6.18 5.09 -21.02
N THR A 28 6.00 4.07 -20.17
CA THR A 28 4.95 3.07 -20.33
C THR A 28 4.24 2.85 -19.01
N LEU A 29 3.02 2.29 -19.07
CA LEU A 29 2.32 1.85 -17.88
C LEU A 29 3.08 0.67 -17.22
N HIS A 30 3.30 0.76 -15.92
CA HIS A 30 3.91 -0.29 -15.11
C HIS A 30 2.91 -0.79 -14.06
N LYS A 31 2.87 -2.10 -13.87
CA LYS A 31 2.20 -2.74 -12.73
C LYS A 31 3.12 -2.61 -11.51
N VAL A 32 2.61 -2.02 -10.44
CA VAL A 32 3.33 -1.81 -9.19
C VAL A 32 2.99 -2.96 -8.25
N THR A 33 4.00 -3.60 -7.67
CA THR A 33 3.85 -4.63 -6.65
C THR A 33 4.85 -4.40 -5.52
N GLN A 34 4.56 -4.91 -4.32
CA GLN A 34 5.52 -4.85 -3.22
C GLN A 34 6.57 -5.95 -3.41
N TYR A 35 7.84 -5.60 -3.25
CA TYR A 35 8.92 -6.58 -3.23
C TYR A 35 8.82 -7.47 -1.98
N LYS A 36 8.93 -8.78 -2.19
CA LYS A 36 9.07 -9.77 -1.13
C LYS A 36 10.43 -10.43 -1.25
N THR A 37 11.09 -10.62 -0.12
CA THR A 37 12.33 -11.42 -0.08
C THR A 37 12.00 -12.87 -0.39
N GLY A 38 12.80 -13.51 -1.24
CA GLY A 38 12.70 -14.95 -1.50
C GLY A 38 13.25 -15.79 -0.35
N LYS A 39 13.04 -17.11 -0.45
CA LYS A 39 13.67 -18.10 0.44
C LYS A 39 15.20 -18.06 0.25
N ALA A 40 15.95 -18.09 1.34
CA ALA A 40 17.41 -18.14 1.28
C ALA A 40 17.90 -19.47 0.70
N SER A 41 18.83 -19.41 -0.26
CA SER A 41 19.44 -20.59 -0.88
C SER A 41 20.55 -21.18 0.00
N LEU A 42 20.57 -22.51 0.15
CA LEU A 42 21.58 -23.23 0.92
C LEU A 42 22.92 -23.39 0.19
N PHE A 43 22.88 -23.40 -1.15
CA PHE A 43 24.06 -23.65 -1.98
C PHE A 43 24.94 -22.41 -2.18
N ALA A 44 24.48 -21.24 -1.72
CA ALA A 44 25.26 -20.02 -1.74
C ALA A 44 26.60 -20.22 -1.00
N GLN A 45 27.69 -19.71 -1.57
CA GLN A 45 29.04 -19.91 -1.04
C GLN A 45 29.16 -19.51 0.45
N GLY A 46 28.51 -18.40 0.84
CA GLY A 46 28.51 -17.92 2.22
C GLY A 46 27.84 -18.90 3.19
N LYS A 47 26.72 -19.51 2.79
CA LYS A 47 26.00 -20.49 3.60
C LYS A 47 26.79 -21.79 3.73
N ARG A 48 27.32 -22.33 2.63
CA ARG A 48 28.21 -23.51 2.64
C ARG A 48 29.42 -23.32 3.56
N ARG A 49 30.06 -22.15 3.50
CA ARG A 49 31.20 -21.81 4.38
C ARG A 49 30.78 -21.72 5.85
N TYR A 50 29.63 -21.10 6.14
CA TYR A 50 29.10 -20.97 7.49
C TYR A 50 28.80 -22.34 8.09
N ASP A 51 28.10 -23.21 7.37
CA ASP A 51 27.71 -24.54 7.85
C ASP A 51 28.93 -25.42 8.11
N ARG A 52 29.94 -25.37 7.23
CA ARG A 52 31.21 -26.06 7.45
C ARG A 52 31.96 -25.54 8.68
N LYS A 53 31.92 -24.22 8.92
CA LYS A 53 32.57 -23.62 10.11
C LYS A 53 31.80 -23.97 11.39
N GLN A 54 30.48 -24.09 11.30
CA GLN A 54 29.61 -24.32 12.43
C GLN A 54 29.59 -25.80 12.88
N ALA A 55 30.04 -26.73 12.02
CA ALA A 55 30.13 -28.15 12.34
C ALA A 55 31.25 -28.45 13.37
N GLY A 56 31.00 -29.39 14.27
CA GLY A 56 31.91 -29.76 15.36
C GLY A 56 31.56 -29.10 16.70
N TYR A 57 32.54 -29.04 17.60
CA TYR A 57 32.41 -28.43 18.94
C TYR A 57 32.84 -26.96 18.93
N GLY A 58 32.49 -26.22 20.00
CA GLY A 58 32.88 -24.80 20.15
C GLY A 58 31.75 -23.77 19.99
N GLY A 59 30.50 -24.23 19.84
CA GLY A 59 29.32 -23.36 19.90
C GLY A 59 29.14 -22.45 18.68
N GLN A 60 28.53 -21.28 18.89
CA GLN A 60 28.17 -20.35 17.81
C GLN A 60 29.40 -19.63 17.23
N THR A 61 29.68 -19.80 15.94
CA THR A 61 30.96 -19.35 15.33
C THR A 61 30.96 -17.96 14.69
N LYS A 62 29.79 -17.33 14.55
CA LYS A 62 29.62 -15.95 14.02
C LYS A 62 28.72 -15.14 14.94
N PRO A 63 28.98 -13.83 15.08
CA PRO A 63 28.21 -12.96 15.97
C PRO A 63 26.75 -12.84 15.53
N VAL A 64 25.83 -12.90 16.50
CA VAL A 64 24.40 -12.62 16.32
C VAL A 64 24.14 -11.17 16.73
N PHE A 65 23.41 -10.43 15.91
CA PHE A 65 23.12 -9.03 16.18
C PHE A 65 21.87 -8.86 17.06
N HIS A 66 22.04 -8.33 18.28
CA HIS A 66 20.94 -8.20 19.26
C HIS A 66 20.33 -6.78 19.35
N LYS A 67 21.12 -5.73 19.16
CA LYS A 67 20.72 -4.33 19.45
C LYS A 67 20.00 -3.67 18.25
N LYS A 68 18.84 -4.19 17.85
CA LYS A 68 18.03 -3.61 16.75
C LYS A 68 17.32 -2.33 17.19
N ALA A 69 17.69 -1.19 16.60
CA ALA A 69 17.07 0.10 16.91
C ALA A 69 15.93 0.50 15.95
N LYS A 70 15.93 -0.01 14.72
CA LYS A 70 14.95 0.42 13.69
C LYS A 70 13.67 -0.41 13.79
N THR A 71 12.53 0.26 13.89
CA THR A 71 11.19 -0.34 13.97
C THR A 71 10.57 -0.59 12.60
N THR A 72 10.89 0.24 11.60
CA THR A 72 10.36 0.15 10.22
C THR A 72 11.42 -0.31 9.22
N LYS A 73 10.99 -0.70 8.03
CA LYS A 73 11.87 -1.05 6.89
C LYS A 73 11.61 -0.09 5.73
N LYS A 74 12.55 0.01 4.78
CA LYS A 74 12.28 0.70 3.51
C LYS A 74 11.43 -0.24 2.65
N VAL A 75 10.26 0.23 2.23
CA VAL A 75 9.42 -0.52 1.29
C VAL A 75 10.03 -0.39 -0.11
N VAL A 76 10.24 -1.51 -0.78
CA VAL A 76 10.73 -1.55 -2.15
C VAL A 76 9.57 -1.97 -3.05
N LEU A 77 9.35 -1.19 -4.11
CA LEU A 77 8.36 -1.47 -5.13
C LEU A 77 9.03 -2.18 -6.30
N ARG A 78 8.36 -3.18 -6.85
CA ARG A 78 8.72 -3.84 -8.10
C ARG A 78 7.77 -3.35 -9.19
N LEU A 79 8.35 -2.67 -10.18
CA LEU A 79 7.65 -2.11 -11.33
C LEU A 79 7.84 -3.01 -12.53
N GLU A 80 6.75 -3.62 -13.00
CA GLU A 80 6.74 -4.48 -14.17
C GLU A 80 6.09 -3.75 -15.36
N CYS A 81 6.86 -3.57 -16.43
CA CYS A 81 6.39 -2.94 -17.66
C CYS A 81 5.32 -3.81 -18.33
N THR A 82 4.19 -3.23 -18.74
CA THR A 82 3.12 -4.00 -19.39
C THR A 82 3.52 -4.54 -20.76
N SER A 83 4.31 -3.79 -21.54
CA SER A 83 4.71 -4.12 -22.91
C SER A 83 5.91 -5.06 -22.99
N CYS A 84 7.06 -4.72 -22.39
CA CYS A 84 8.28 -5.55 -22.48
C CYS A 84 8.53 -6.48 -21.31
N LYS A 85 7.68 -6.47 -20.27
CA LYS A 85 7.83 -7.26 -19.03
C LYS A 85 9.12 -7.04 -18.26
N HIS A 86 9.90 -6.02 -18.61
CA HIS A 86 11.08 -5.64 -17.86
C HIS A 86 10.68 -5.18 -16.45
N LYS A 87 11.46 -5.62 -15.46
CA LYS A 87 11.18 -5.39 -14.03
C LYS A 87 12.31 -4.55 -13.43
N HIS A 88 11.97 -3.45 -12.79
CA HIS A 88 12.92 -2.62 -12.05
C HIS A 88 12.39 -2.29 -10.65
N GLN A 89 13.30 -1.93 -9.74
CA GLN A 89 12.99 -1.73 -8.33
C GLN A 89 13.18 -0.26 -7.93
N ILE A 90 12.27 0.26 -7.12
CA ILE A 90 12.37 1.60 -6.52
C ILE A 90 12.18 1.47 -5.01
N ALA A 91 13.13 2.01 -4.25
CA ALA A 91 13.02 2.08 -2.79
C ALA A 91 12.33 3.38 -2.36
N LEU A 92 11.34 3.26 -1.49
CA LEU A 92 10.70 4.40 -0.84
C LEU A 92 11.45 4.81 0.44
N LYS A 93 11.05 5.95 1.00
CA LYS A 93 11.39 6.32 2.38
C LYS A 93 10.77 5.30 3.36
N ARG A 94 11.25 5.29 4.60
CA ARG A 94 10.69 4.42 5.64
C ARG A 94 9.31 4.95 6.03
N CYS A 95 8.34 4.05 6.13
CA CYS A 95 6.98 4.33 6.60
C CYS A 95 6.55 3.23 7.59
N LYS A 96 5.63 3.56 8.50
CA LYS A 96 5.01 2.59 9.41
C LYS A 96 3.90 1.81 8.68
N HIS A 97 2.99 2.54 8.06
CA HIS A 97 1.86 1.99 7.30
C HIS A 97 2.06 2.23 5.80
N PHE A 98 1.87 1.17 5.00
CA PHE A 98 1.99 1.21 3.55
C PHE A 98 0.84 0.43 2.94
N GLU A 99 0.09 1.07 2.05
CA GLU A 99 -0.99 0.45 1.30
C GLU A 99 -0.77 0.61 -0.21
N LEU A 100 -1.24 -0.40 -0.96
CA LEU A 100 -1.10 -0.43 -2.41
C LEU A 100 -2.48 -0.43 -3.05
N GLY A 101 -2.82 0.69 -3.70
CA GLY A 101 -4.11 0.92 -4.35
C GLY A 101 -5.26 1.20 -3.39
N GLY A 102 -4.99 1.93 -2.30
CA GLY A 102 -6.04 2.49 -1.46
C GLY A 102 -6.83 3.58 -2.20
N GLU A 103 -7.99 3.95 -1.66
CA GLU A 103 -8.81 5.01 -2.21
C GLU A 103 -8.09 6.37 -2.12
N LYS A 104 -8.35 7.24 -3.09
CA LYS A 104 -7.80 8.59 -3.06
C LYS A 104 -8.55 9.37 -1.99
N LYS A 105 -7.81 10.13 -1.18
CA LYS A 105 -8.41 11.07 -0.22
C LYS A 105 -9.32 12.05 -0.98
N VAL A 106 -10.60 12.09 -0.64
CA VAL A 106 -11.56 13.03 -1.22
C VAL A 106 -11.29 14.41 -0.63
N LYS A 107 -11.20 15.44 -1.48
CA LYS A 107 -11.18 16.83 -1.02
C LYS A 107 -12.61 17.18 -0.60
N PHE A 108 -12.89 17.11 0.71
CA PHE A 108 -14.16 17.43 1.34
C PHE A 108 -15.25 16.34 1.22
N SER A 109 -15.22 15.35 2.12
CA SER A 109 -16.42 14.61 2.48
C SER A 109 -17.02 15.29 3.71
N TYR A 110 -18.28 15.71 3.64
CA TYR A 110 -19.07 16.44 4.64
C TYR A 110 -19.30 15.67 5.96
N LEU A 111 -18.26 15.05 6.54
CA LEU A 111 -18.32 14.36 7.82
C LEU A 111 -18.32 15.34 9.01
N THR A 112 -18.87 16.54 8.80
CA THR A 112 -19.09 17.57 9.81
C THR A 112 -20.54 18.07 9.87
N LEU A 113 -21.47 17.56 9.03
CA LEU A 113 -22.88 18.00 9.09
C LEU A 113 -23.80 17.14 9.98
N ASN A 114 -23.39 15.91 10.34
CA ASN A 114 -24.21 15.05 11.21
C ASN A 114 -23.87 15.15 12.71
N ILE A 115 -22.93 16.01 13.12
CA ILE A 115 -22.63 16.22 14.54
C ILE A 115 -23.36 17.46 15.10
N LEU A 116 -23.73 18.44 14.26
CA LEU A 116 -24.42 19.66 14.72
C LEU A 116 -25.95 19.51 14.85
N LEU A 117 -26.60 18.63 14.08
CA LEU A 117 -28.06 18.42 14.22
C LEU A 117 -28.46 17.63 15.47
N ILE A 118 -27.51 17.02 16.19
CA ILE A 118 -27.82 16.21 17.39
C ILE A 118 -27.91 17.09 18.66
N TYR A 119 -27.34 18.30 18.66
CA TYR A 119 -27.35 19.18 19.84
C TYR A 119 -28.56 20.13 19.93
N GLU A 120 -29.37 20.28 18.86
CA GLU A 120 -30.55 21.16 18.90
C GLU A 120 -31.90 20.43 18.90
N THR A 121 -31.97 19.13 18.61
CA THR A 121 -33.24 18.39 18.64
C THR A 121 -33.13 17.10 19.44
N GLY A 122 -33.27 17.23 20.76
CA GLY A 122 -33.55 16.10 21.63
C GLY A 122 -34.92 15.50 21.31
N SER A 123 -34.96 14.43 20.51
CA SER A 123 -35.99 13.40 20.54
C SER A 123 -35.62 12.23 19.65
N VAL A 124 -35.40 11.08 20.28
CA VAL A 124 -35.26 9.77 19.62
C VAL A 124 -36.63 9.38 19.06
N LYS A 125 -36.76 9.31 17.73
CA LYS A 125 -37.79 8.50 17.07
C LYS A 125 -37.09 7.58 16.08
N THR A 126 -36.87 6.36 16.52
CA THR A 126 -36.66 5.22 15.64
C THR A 126 -38.00 4.88 15.02
N ASP A 127 -38.15 4.97 13.71
CA ASP A 127 -39.12 4.13 13.02
C ASP A 127 -38.59 3.73 11.63
N LEU A 128 -38.51 2.41 11.48
CA LEU A 128 -38.34 1.70 10.23
C LEU A 128 -39.46 2.15 9.27
N THR A 129 -39.16 2.32 7.99
CA THR A 129 -39.72 1.47 6.92
C THR A 129 -39.34 1.97 5.52
N SER A 130 -38.96 0.98 4.70
CA SER A 130 -39.30 0.84 3.28
C SER A 130 -38.74 1.83 2.26
N LYS A 131 -37.68 1.34 1.60
CA LYS A 131 -37.55 1.26 0.14
C LYS A 131 -38.83 1.65 -0.64
N HIS A 132 -38.89 2.85 -1.21
CA HIS A 132 -39.54 3.15 -2.50
C HIS A 132 -39.30 4.64 -2.84
N LEU A 133 -39.26 4.97 -4.14
CA LEU A 133 -39.13 6.32 -4.74
C LEU A 133 -37.71 6.79 -5.12
N LEU A 134 -36.91 5.92 -5.76
CA LEU A 134 -35.93 6.36 -6.78
C LEU A 134 -36.12 5.59 -8.10
N ALA A 135 -37.37 5.40 -8.50
CA ALA A 135 -37.75 5.12 -9.88
C ALA A 135 -38.92 6.04 -10.21
N GLU A 136 -38.90 6.61 -11.41
CA GLU A 136 -39.88 7.54 -11.99
C GLU A 136 -39.71 9.01 -11.59
N ARG A 137 -38.85 9.73 -12.32
CA ARG A 137 -39.09 11.11 -12.84
C ARG A 137 -38.00 11.56 -13.81
N ASN A 138 -37.63 10.70 -14.76
CA ASN A 138 -36.89 11.10 -15.96
C ASN A 138 -37.65 10.63 -17.21
N GLN A 139 -38.86 11.17 -17.39
CA GLN A 139 -39.52 11.27 -18.69
C GLN A 139 -40.21 12.64 -18.75
N GLY A 140 -39.79 13.46 -19.72
CA GLY A 140 -40.57 14.51 -20.35
C GLY A 140 -40.72 15.84 -19.61
N ILE A 141 -39.91 16.84 -20.00
CA ILE A 141 -40.44 18.17 -20.35
C ILE A 141 -39.67 18.65 -21.59
N GLU A 142 -40.32 18.46 -22.73
CA GLU A 142 -40.11 19.19 -23.98
C GLU A 142 -40.96 20.48 -23.92
N LEU A 143 -40.55 21.51 -24.69
CA LEU A 143 -41.29 22.72 -25.09
C LEU A 143 -41.37 23.91 -24.11
N LEU A 144 -40.46 24.87 -24.31
CA LEU A 144 -40.79 26.20 -24.86
C LEU A 144 -39.61 26.70 -25.71
#